data_AF-A0A9W7AXE8-F1
#
_entry.id   AF-A0A9W7AXE8-F1
#
_cell.length_a   1.000
_cell.length_b   1.000
_cell.length_c   1.000
_cell.angle_alpha   90.00
_cell.angle_beta   90.00
_cell.angle_gamma   90.00
#
_symmetry.space_group_name_H-M   'P 1'
#
loop_
_entity.id
_entity.type
_entity.pdbx_description
1 polymer ?
#
loop_
_entity_poly.entity_id
_entity_poly.type
_entity_poly.pdbx_seq_one_letter_code
_entity_poly.pdbx_strand_id
1 'polypeptide(L)'
;MNDGADAYGFSRDKENPQLRSKKYDVHADTRRRAYEAEQKEHHKQRMEKLKEGKAKGPTMRSNNVSTFEDRRKAVLEKKERMRQEKIAKAKKSSDMVAKRLARKEAMEREKKLAGKEAYDVSGAGEGEVVEIGSVKRGETSSECATCRAKKNLEEDADNRGVFYCRSCWEEWEGK
;
A
#
# COMPACT_ATOMS: atom_id res chain seq x y z
N MET A 1 16.00 -51.94 9.99
CA MET A 1 16.90 -51.65 8.86
C MET A 1 16.08 -50.84 7.87
N ASN A 2 16.47 -49.59 7.68
CA ASN A 2 15.81 -48.59 6.84
C ASN A 2 16.35 -48.70 5.42
N ASP A 3 15.49 -48.91 4.42
CA ASP A 3 15.84 -48.66 3.01
C ASP A 3 14.56 -48.24 2.25
N GLY A 4 14.49 -46.97 1.86
CA GLY A 4 13.36 -46.41 1.13
C GLY A 4 13.50 -44.91 0.93
N ALA A 5 14.57 -44.48 0.24
CA ALA A 5 14.77 -43.08 -0.13
C ALA A 5 14.17 -42.81 -1.51
N ASP A 6 13.13 -41.98 -1.51
CA ASP A 6 12.42 -41.49 -2.69
C ASP A 6 13.32 -40.64 -3.59
N ALA A 7 13.42 -41.05 -4.85
CA ALA A 7 14.02 -40.30 -5.94
C ALA A 7 13.00 -39.38 -6.61
N TYR A 8 12.78 -38.18 -6.05
CA TYR A 8 12.16 -37.07 -6.80
C TYR A 8 13.25 -36.14 -7.35
N GLY A 9 13.70 -36.47 -8.56
CA GLY A 9 14.59 -35.63 -9.37
C GLY A 9 13.87 -34.38 -9.88
N PHE A 10 13.88 -33.30 -9.10
CA PHE A 10 13.55 -31.97 -9.60
C PHE A 10 14.74 -31.47 -10.42
N SER A 11 14.73 -31.79 -11.73
CA SER A 11 15.67 -31.24 -12.71
C SER A 11 15.51 -29.73 -12.74
N ARG A 12 16.35 -29.06 -11.95
CA ARG A 12 16.47 -27.62 -11.90
C ARG A 12 17.21 -27.22 -13.18
N ASP A 13 16.44 -26.99 -14.24
CA ASP A 13 16.93 -26.45 -15.49
C ASP A 13 17.82 -25.24 -15.18
N LYS A 14 19.12 -25.43 -15.39
CA LYS A 14 20.14 -24.39 -15.25
C LYS A 14 20.01 -23.46 -16.45
N GLU A 15 18.95 -22.66 -16.47
CA GLU A 15 18.83 -21.57 -17.44
C GLU A 15 20.04 -20.65 -17.29
N ASN A 16 20.75 -20.47 -18.39
CA ASN A 16 22.01 -19.74 -18.47
C ASN A 16 21.84 -18.28 -17.97
N PRO A 17 22.49 -17.88 -16.87
CA PRO A 17 22.30 -16.56 -16.24
C PRO A 17 22.63 -15.38 -17.16
N GLN A 18 23.42 -15.58 -18.22
CA GLN A 18 23.72 -14.52 -19.20
C GLN A 18 22.53 -14.14 -20.10
N LEU A 19 21.54 -15.02 -20.28
CA LEU A 19 20.33 -14.72 -21.06
C LEU A 19 19.28 -13.95 -20.24
N ARG A 20 19.34 -14.03 -18.91
CA ARG A 20 18.46 -13.26 -18.01
C ARG A 20 18.80 -11.77 -18.01
N SER A 21 20.09 -11.38 -17.96
CA SER A 21 20.45 -9.95 -17.88
C SER A 21 20.04 -9.16 -19.12
N LYS A 22 20.24 -9.72 -20.33
CA LYS A 22 19.90 -9.07 -21.59
C LYS A 22 18.41 -8.73 -21.74
N LYS A 23 17.51 -9.51 -21.13
CA LYS A 23 16.05 -9.22 -21.16
C LYS A 23 15.68 -8.01 -20.29
N TYR A 24 16.40 -7.76 -19.21
CA TYR A 24 16.16 -6.58 -18.36
C TYR A 24 16.71 -5.29 -18.99
N ASP A 25 17.82 -5.37 -19.70
CA ASP A 25 18.44 -4.21 -20.36
C ASP A 25 17.56 -3.65 -21.50
N VAL A 26 16.96 -4.53 -22.31
CA VAL A 26 16.03 -4.10 -23.40
C VAL A 26 14.76 -3.42 -22.85
N HIS A 27 14.28 -3.84 -21.68
CA HIS A 27 13.10 -3.24 -21.05
C HIS A 27 13.43 -1.92 -20.33
N ALA A 28 14.68 -1.70 -19.93
CA ALA A 28 15.15 -0.42 -19.40
C ALA A 28 15.29 0.61 -20.54
N ASP A 29 15.85 0.21 -21.69
CA ASP A 29 16.03 1.08 -22.84
C ASP A 29 14.72 1.52 -23.49
N THR A 30 13.73 0.62 -23.59
CA THR A 30 12.40 0.97 -24.11
C THR A 30 11.68 1.97 -23.22
N ARG A 31 11.76 1.81 -21.90
CA ARG A 31 11.20 2.79 -20.94
C ARG A 31 11.89 4.14 -21.00
N ARG A 32 13.22 4.15 -21.14
CA ARG A 32 13.99 5.40 -21.30
C ARG A 32 13.58 6.15 -22.58
N ARG A 33 13.48 5.44 -23.71
CA ARG A 33 13.05 6.04 -24.99
C ARG A 33 11.62 6.56 -24.94
N ALA A 34 10.71 5.84 -24.29
CA ALA A 34 9.32 6.29 -24.10
C ALA A 34 9.26 7.60 -23.29
N TYR A 35 9.99 7.67 -22.17
CA TYR A 35 10.05 8.88 -21.35
C TYR A 35 10.66 10.08 -22.11
N GLU A 36 11.74 9.87 -22.87
CA GLU A 36 12.34 10.91 -23.69
C GLU A 36 11.39 11.42 -24.79
N ALA A 37 10.58 10.54 -25.38
CA ALA A 37 9.56 10.92 -26.36
C ALA A 37 8.46 11.79 -25.73
N GLU A 38 7.95 11.40 -24.55
CA GLU A 38 6.96 12.18 -23.79
C GLU A 38 7.49 13.57 -23.43
N GLN A 39 8.75 13.68 -22.99
CA GLN A 39 9.37 14.96 -22.66
C GLN A 39 9.51 15.86 -23.90
N LYS A 40 9.90 15.29 -25.06
CA LYS A 40 9.97 16.04 -26.32
C LYS A 40 8.60 16.52 -26.78
N GLU A 41 7.57 15.69 -26.64
CA GLU A 41 6.21 16.07 -27.00
C GLU A 41 5.67 17.17 -26.08
N HIS A 42 5.85 17.04 -24.77
CA HIS A 42 5.47 18.07 -23.81
C HIS A 42 6.19 19.40 -24.07
N HIS A 43 7.49 19.35 -24.42
CA HIS A 43 8.25 20.54 -24.81
C HIS A 43 7.71 21.16 -26.11
N LYS A 44 7.38 20.35 -27.12
CA LYS A 44 6.77 20.80 -28.38
C LYS A 44 5.43 21.50 -28.12
N GLN A 45 4.55 20.91 -27.31
CA GLN A 45 3.26 21.51 -26.92
C GLN A 45 3.45 22.84 -26.17
N ARG A 46 4.46 22.93 -25.30
CA ARG A 46 4.78 24.19 -24.60
C ARG A 46 5.24 25.27 -25.57
N MET A 47 6.05 24.92 -26.56
CA MET A 47 6.50 25.86 -27.59
C MET A 47 5.38 26.29 -28.54
N GLU A 48 4.45 25.37 -28.85
CA GLU A 48 3.26 25.65 -29.65
C GLU A 48 2.32 26.62 -28.94
N LYS A 49 2.03 26.39 -27.65
CA LYS A 49 1.28 27.34 -26.80
C LYS A 49 1.94 28.71 -26.72
N LEU A 50 3.27 28.78 -26.71
CA LEU A 50 4.01 30.05 -26.75
C LEU A 50 3.92 30.73 -28.12
N LYS A 51 3.82 29.98 -29.21
CA LYS A 51 3.58 30.54 -30.56
C LYS A 51 2.15 31.06 -30.70
N GLU A 52 1.17 30.33 -30.22
CA GLU A 52 -0.24 30.76 -30.19
C GLU A 52 -0.45 31.99 -29.28
N GLY A 53 0.23 32.01 -28.13
CA GLY A 53 0.22 33.15 -27.20
C GLY A 53 0.94 34.41 -27.73
N LYS A 54 1.80 34.30 -28.74
CA LYS A 54 2.48 35.44 -29.38
C LYS A 54 1.66 36.10 -30.50
N ALA A 55 0.64 35.42 -31.05
CA ALA A 55 -0.25 36.01 -32.05
C ALA A 55 -1.27 36.98 -31.45
N LYS A 56 -1.49 36.91 -30.13
CA LYS A 56 -2.22 37.92 -29.37
C LYS A 56 -1.20 38.67 -28.53
N GLY A 57 -0.60 39.71 -29.11
CA GLY A 57 0.12 40.72 -28.32
C GLY A 57 -0.75 41.14 -27.12
N PRO A 58 -0.16 41.62 -26.01
CA PRO A 58 -0.93 42.04 -24.84
C PRO A 58 -1.99 43.04 -25.31
N THR A 59 -3.23 42.57 -25.47
CA THR A 59 -4.36 43.44 -25.74
C THR A 59 -4.36 44.37 -24.55
N MET A 60 -4.03 45.65 -24.80
CA MET A 60 -4.03 46.72 -23.81
C MET A 60 -5.21 46.45 -22.90
N ARG A 61 -4.92 45.97 -21.70
CA ARG A 61 -5.91 45.50 -20.75
C ARG A 61 -6.71 46.76 -20.45
N SER A 62 -7.84 46.92 -21.12
CA SER A 62 -8.70 48.07 -20.88
C SER A 62 -8.94 48.05 -19.38
N ASN A 63 -8.53 49.12 -18.73
CA ASN A 63 -8.75 49.32 -17.31
C ASN A 63 -10.26 49.45 -17.14
N ASN A 64 -10.96 48.32 -17.16
CA ASN A 64 -12.27 48.19 -16.57
C ASN A 64 -12.03 48.53 -15.11
N VAL A 65 -12.33 49.77 -14.77
CA VAL A 65 -12.45 50.26 -13.40
C VAL A 65 -13.60 49.45 -12.81
N SER A 66 -13.29 48.22 -12.39
CA SER A 66 -14.21 47.41 -11.61
C SER A 66 -14.48 48.23 -10.37
N THR A 67 -15.76 48.50 -10.13
CA THR A 67 -16.18 49.29 -8.99
C THR A 67 -15.72 48.59 -7.72
N PHE A 68 -15.58 49.33 -6.63
CA PHE A 68 -15.26 48.76 -5.33
C PHE A 68 -16.22 47.61 -4.95
N GLU A 69 -17.49 47.75 -5.35
CA GLU A 69 -18.53 46.74 -5.16
C GLU A 69 -18.26 45.46 -5.96
N ASP A 70 -17.81 45.57 -7.22
CA ASP A 70 -17.42 44.40 -8.02
C ASP A 70 -16.27 43.63 -7.38
N ARG A 71 -15.26 44.34 -6.85
CA ARG A 71 -14.13 43.71 -6.15
C ARG A 71 -14.60 43.01 -4.88
N ARG A 72 -15.47 43.66 -4.10
CA ARG A 72 -16.05 43.09 -2.88
C ARG A 72 -16.86 41.83 -3.19
N LYS A 73 -17.70 41.87 -4.23
CA LYS A 73 -18.49 40.72 -4.69
C LYS A 73 -17.60 39.56 -5.14
N ALA A 74 -16.57 39.83 -5.94
CA ALA A 74 -15.62 38.82 -6.40
C ALA A 74 -14.86 38.15 -5.23
N VAL A 75 -14.50 38.92 -4.19
CA VAL A 75 -13.86 38.37 -2.99
C VAL A 75 -14.81 37.46 -2.20
N LEU A 76 -16.07 37.86 -2.05
CA LEU A 76 -17.08 37.04 -1.37
C LEU A 76 -17.37 35.74 -2.14
N GLU A 77 -17.53 35.83 -3.46
CA GLU A 77 -17.72 34.66 -4.32
C GLU A 77 -16.52 33.71 -4.27
N LYS A 78 -15.29 34.23 -4.28
CA LYS A 78 -14.09 33.43 -4.12
C LYS A 78 -14.04 32.73 -2.75
N LYS A 79 -14.44 33.41 -1.67
CA LYS A 79 -14.52 32.83 -0.33
C LYS A 79 -15.56 31.71 -0.28
N GLU A 80 -16.73 31.92 -0.87
CA GLU A 80 -17.80 30.93 -0.91
C GLU A 80 -17.38 29.70 -1.73
N ARG A 81 -16.75 29.89 -2.89
CA ARG A 81 -16.20 28.78 -3.68
C ARG A 81 -15.18 27.95 -2.89
N MET A 82 -14.27 28.60 -2.17
CA MET A 82 -13.31 27.89 -1.30
C MET A 82 -14.01 27.12 -0.17
N ARG A 83 -15.08 27.67 0.40
CA ARG A 83 -15.87 26.99 1.44
C ARG A 83 -16.56 25.75 0.88
N GLN A 84 -17.18 25.86 -0.29
CA GLN A 84 -17.82 24.73 -0.98
C GLN A 84 -16.81 23.64 -1.35
N GLU A 85 -15.61 24.01 -1.81
CA GLU A 85 -14.55 23.05 -2.12
C GLU A 85 -14.09 22.29 -0.85
N LYS A 86 -13.95 22.99 0.29
CA LYS A 86 -13.61 22.35 1.57
C LYS A 86 -14.70 21.37 2.01
N ILE A 87 -15.97 21.75 1.89
CA ILE A 87 -17.11 20.86 2.21
C ILE A 87 -17.11 19.64 1.29
N ALA A 88 -16.90 19.83 -0.02
CA ALA A 88 -16.84 18.73 -0.97
C ALA A 88 -15.68 17.77 -0.70
N LYS A 89 -14.50 18.30 -0.34
CA LYS A 89 -13.34 17.50 0.09
C LYS A 89 -13.64 16.70 1.36
N ALA A 90 -14.26 17.34 2.37
CA ALA A 90 -14.64 16.67 3.61
C ALA A 90 -15.68 15.56 3.38
N LYS A 91 -16.67 15.78 2.50
CA LYS A 91 -17.65 14.76 2.10
C LYS A 91 -16.96 13.57 1.43
N LYS A 92 -16.08 13.82 0.45
CA LYS A 92 -15.32 12.76 -0.22
C LYS A 92 -14.49 11.92 0.77
N SER A 93 -13.82 12.56 1.74
CA SER A 93 -13.08 11.82 2.76
C SER A 93 -14.01 11.01 3.68
N SER A 94 -15.15 11.57 4.08
CA SER A 94 -16.15 10.87 4.90
C SER A 94 -16.72 9.64 4.17
N ASP A 95 -17.06 9.77 2.88
CA ASP A 95 -17.60 8.68 2.08
C ASP A 95 -16.60 7.52 1.93
N MET A 96 -15.30 7.83 1.80
CA MET A 96 -14.25 6.81 1.74
C MET A 96 -14.11 6.06 3.07
N VAL A 97 -14.26 6.75 4.20
CA VAL A 97 -14.28 6.12 5.53
C VAL A 97 -15.53 5.24 5.67
N ALA A 98 -16.71 5.73 5.29
CA ALA A 98 -17.95 4.95 5.32
C ALA A 98 -17.86 3.68 4.48
N LYS A 99 -17.30 3.76 3.26
CA LYS A 99 -17.06 2.57 2.40
C LYS A 99 -16.08 1.57 3.03
N ARG A 100 -15.01 2.06 3.69
CA ARG A 100 -14.06 1.18 4.39
C ARG A 100 -14.72 0.46 5.57
N LEU A 101 -15.56 1.17 6.33
CA LEU A 101 -16.31 0.58 7.44
C LEU A 101 -17.31 -0.47 6.94
N ALA A 102 -18.10 -0.15 5.92
CA ALA A 102 -19.04 -1.10 5.31
C ALA A 102 -18.34 -2.36 4.77
N ARG A 103 -17.16 -2.21 4.14
CA ARG A 103 -16.36 -3.36 3.69
C ARG A 103 -15.84 -4.20 4.86
N LYS A 104 -15.42 -3.57 5.95
CA LYS A 104 -14.96 -4.27 7.16
C LYS A 104 -16.10 -5.07 7.80
N GLU A 105 -17.28 -4.48 7.91
CA GLU A 105 -18.48 -5.14 8.42
C GLU A 105 -18.91 -6.32 7.53
N ALA A 106 -18.85 -6.16 6.19
CA ALA A 106 -19.15 -7.24 5.26
C ALA A 106 -18.19 -8.44 5.44
N MET A 107 -16.88 -8.19 5.52
CA MET A 107 -15.89 -9.25 5.77
C MET A 107 -16.09 -9.93 7.13
N GLU A 108 -16.50 -9.19 8.16
CA GLU A 108 -16.78 -9.79 9.47
C GLU A 108 -18.03 -10.69 9.44
N ARG A 109 -19.07 -10.30 8.69
CA ARG A 109 -20.26 -11.14 8.49
C ARG A 109 -19.93 -12.41 7.73
N GLU A 110 -19.11 -12.33 6.67
CA GLU A 110 -18.65 -13.50 5.93
C GLU A 110 -17.83 -14.44 6.81
N LYS A 111 -16.90 -13.92 7.62
CA LYS A 111 -16.14 -14.74 8.59
C LYS A 111 -17.04 -15.44 9.61
N LYS A 112 -18.09 -14.77 10.11
CA LYS A 112 -19.06 -15.35 11.05
C LYS A 112 -19.91 -16.45 10.41
N LEU A 113 -20.15 -16.41 9.10
CA LEU A 113 -20.86 -17.47 8.37
C LEU A 113 -19.93 -18.64 8.06
N ALA A 114 -18.71 -18.37 7.57
CA ALA A 114 -17.71 -19.41 7.25
C ALA A 114 -17.22 -20.16 8.50
N GLY A 115 -17.14 -19.49 9.66
CA GLY A 115 -16.75 -20.12 10.92
C GLY A 115 -17.77 -21.11 11.49
N LYS A 116 -18.99 -21.19 10.94
CA LYS A 116 -20.01 -22.16 11.34
C LYS A 116 -20.01 -23.45 10.52
N GLU A 117 -19.33 -23.49 9.38
CA GLU A 117 -19.25 -24.69 8.52
C GLU A 117 -18.00 -25.56 8.78
N ALA A 118 -17.10 -25.13 9.68
CA ALA A 118 -15.87 -25.87 9.98
C ALA A 118 -15.96 -26.79 11.23
N TYR A 119 -17.15 -27.01 11.81
CA TYR A 119 -17.31 -27.85 13.01
C TYR A 119 -18.17 -29.12 12.79
N ASP A 120 -18.28 -29.69 11.58
CA ASP A 120 -19.05 -30.93 11.43
C ASP A 120 -18.49 -31.91 10.39
N VAL A 121 -17.19 -32.25 10.51
CA VAL A 121 -16.64 -33.50 9.93
C VAL A 121 -15.52 -34.03 10.84
N SER A 122 -15.85 -34.98 11.71
CA SER A 122 -15.05 -36.13 12.23
C SER A 122 -15.86 -36.73 13.39
N GLY A 123 -16.70 -37.76 13.20
CA GLY A 123 -16.39 -39.00 12.50
C GLY A 123 -15.51 -39.86 13.42
N ALA A 124 -16.10 -40.86 14.07
CA ALA A 124 -15.47 -41.76 15.01
C ALA A 124 -14.16 -42.36 14.49
N GLY A 125 -13.11 -42.30 15.32
CA GLY A 125 -11.82 -42.92 15.06
C GLY A 125 -10.96 -42.84 16.32
N GLU A 126 -11.07 -43.87 17.16
CA GLU A 126 -10.14 -44.13 18.26
C GLU A 126 -8.75 -44.34 17.67
N GLY A 127 -7.89 -43.33 17.81
CA GLY A 127 -6.50 -43.34 17.36
C GLY A 127 -5.63 -42.79 18.48
N GLU A 128 -5.02 -43.71 19.19
CA GLU A 128 -4.01 -43.55 20.25
C GLU A 128 -3.04 -42.38 19.96
N VAL A 129 -3.09 -41.38 20.85
CA VAL A 129 -2.24 -40.19 20.82
C VAL A 129 -0.84 -40.61 21.27
N VAL A 130 0.05 -40.87 20.32
CA VAL A 130 1.48 -40.93 20.61
C VAL A 130 1.96 -39.50 20.84
N GLU A 131 2.28 -39.20 22.10
CA GLU A 131 2.89 -37.96 22.57
C GLU A 131 4.20 -37.67 21.83
N ILE A 132 4.14 -36.85 20.78
CA ILE A 132 5.30 -36.10 20.31
C ILE A 132 5.40 -34.87 21.21
N GLY A 133 6.30 -34.98 22.20
CA GLY A 133 6.83 -33.94 23.07
C GLY A 133 6.23 -32.55 22.90
N SER A 134 5.27 -32.27 23.77
CA SER A 134 4.78 -30.93 24.09
C SER A 134 5.98 -30.04 24.44
N VAL A 135 6.51 -29.31 23.46
CA VAL A 135 7.23 -28.08 23.74
C VAL A 135 6.16 -27.15 24.29
N LYS A 136 6.05 -27.13 25.63
CA LYS A 136 5.35 -26.09 26.36
C LYS A 136 5.78 -24.78 25.71
N ARG A 137 4.92 -24.17 24.88
CA ARG A 137 5.03 -22.75 24.59
C ARG A 137 4.81 -22.11 25.93
N GLY A 138 5.90 -21.93 26.67
CA GLY A 138 5.90 -21.11 27.84
C GLY A 138 5.22 -19.83 27.40
N GLU A 139 4.21 -19.43 28.14
CA GLU A 139 3.91 -18.02 28.31
C GLU A 139 5.21 -17.34 28.78
N THR A 140 6.13 -17.10 27.85
CA THR A 140 7.12 -16.05 28.02
C THR A 140 6.27 -14.81 27.94
N SER A 141 5.92 -14.26 29.10
CA SER A 141 5.35 -12.93 29.21
C SER A 141 6.30 -11.99 28.47
N SER A 142 6.01 -11.74 27.20
CA SER A 142 6.81 -10.94 26.29
C SER A 142 6.53 -9.49 26.64
N GLU A 143 7.04 -9.07 27.79
CA GLU A 143 7.02 -7.70 28.23
C GLU A 143 8.30 -7.05 27.75
N CYS A 144 8.21 -5.88 27.14
CA CYS A 144 9.40 -5.12 26.82
C CYS A 144 10.21 -4.85 28.10
N ALA A 145 11.50 -5.14 28.11
CA ALA A 145 12.36 -4.95 29.29
C ALA A 145 12.35 -3.49 29.79
N THR A 146 12.21 -2.54 28.87
CA THR A 146 12.33 -1.11 29.15
C THR A 146 11.01 -0.45 29.53
N CYS A 147 9.90 -0.79 28.85
CA CYS A 147 8.60 -0.17 29.13
C CYS A 147 7.57 -1.11 29.77
N ARG A 148 7.91 -2.39 29.96
CA ARG A 148 7.05 -3.47 30.51
C ARG A 148 5.71 -3.64 29.79
N ALA A 149 5.61 -3.11 28.57
CA ALA A 149 4.40 -3.25 27.76
C ALA A 149 4.31 -4.69 27.24
N LYS A 150 3.23 -5.40 27.61
CA LYS A 150 2.99 -6.81 27.25
C LYS A 150 2.41 -7.02 25.83
N LYS A 151 2.00 -5.95 25.15
CA LYS A 151 1.17 -6.00 23.92
C LYS A 151 1.75 -5.26 22.72
N ASN A 152 2.97 -4.72 22.83
CA ASN A 152 3.53 -3.81 21.82
C ASN A 152 4.79 -4.36 21.14
N LEU A 153 5.01 -5.67 21.15
CA LEU A 153 6.12 -6.30 20.42
C LEU A 153 5.64 -6.70 19.02
N GLU A 154 6.32 -6.21 18.00
CA GLU A 154 6.12 -6.58 16.60
C GLU A 154 7.38 -7.25 16.05
N GLU A 155 7.21 -8.24 15.18
CA GLU A 155 8.33 -8.86 14.46
C GLU A 155 8.81 -7.91 13.35
N ASP A 156 10.12 -7.80 13.18
CA ASP A 156 10.72 -7.06 12.06
C ASP A 156 10.38 -7.77 10.74
N ALA A 157 9.85 -7.00 9.79
CA ALA A 157 9.48 -7.51 8.48
C ALA A 157 10.71 -7.89 7.63
N ASP A 158 11.83 -7.23 7.87
CA ASP A 158 13.07 -7.44 7.13
C ASP A 158 13.94 -8.55 7.77
N ASN A 159 13.81 -8.76 9.10
CA ASN A 159 14.56 -9.76 9.86
C ASN A 159 13.63 -10.68 10.67
N ARG A 160 13.23 -11.81 10.08
CA ARG A 160 12.42 -12.82 10.78
C ARG A 160 13.13 -13.34 12.03
N GLY A 161 12.42 -13.35 13.15
CA GLY A 161 12.96 -13.72 14.47
C GLY A 161 13.48 -12.56 15.32
N VAL A 162 13.57 -11.34 14.77
CA VAL A 162 13.85 -10.12 15.55
C VAL A 162 12.53 -9.45 15.92
N PHE A 163 12.34 -9.12 17.18
CA PHE A 163 11.15 -8.42 17.66
C PHE A 163 11.53 -7.04 18.16
N TYR A 164 10.69 -6.03 17.95
CA TYR A 164 10.89 -4.69 18.50
C TYR A 164 9.66 -4.20 19.23
N CYS A 165 9.87 -3.38 20.27
CA CYS A 165 8.76 -2.75 20.98
C CYS A 165 8.35 -1.45 20.29
N ARG A 166 7.10 -1.32 19.83
CA ARG A 166 6.60 -0.09 19.19
C ARG A 166 6.63 1.16 20.08
N SER A 167 6.68 0.98 21.39
CA SER A 167 6.63 2.09 22.35
C SER A 167 7.99 2.73 22.57
N CYS A 168 9.05 1.93 22.69
CA CYS A 168 10.42 2.42 22.94
C CYS A 168 11.39 2.14 21.79
N TRP A 169 10.95 1.44 20.74
CA TRP A 169 11.73 1.07 19.56
C TRP A 169 12.98 0.25 19.87
N GLU A 170 12.99 -0.44 21.02
CA GLU A 170 14.08 -1.35 21.34
C GLU A 170 13.88 -2.72 20.72
N GLU A 171 14.95 -3.23 20.14
CA GLU A 171 15.05 -4.54 19.52
C GLU A 171 15.36 -5.62 20.56
N TRP A 172 14.72 -6.77 20.41
CA TRP A 172 14.85 -7.95 21.24
C TRP A 172 15.10 -9.16 20.33
N GLU A 173 16.31 -9.69 20.41
CA GLU A 173 16.64 -11.01 19.88
C GLU A 173 16.29 -12.04 20.96
N GLY A 174 15.27 -12.86 20.71
CA GLY A 174 14.95 -13.99 21.57
C GLY A 174 16.14 -14.96 21.59
N LYS A 175 16.72 -15.22 22.76
CA LYS A 175 17.72 -16.28 22.95
C LYS A 175 17.11 -17.66 22.86
#